data_AF-A0A928ZZN8-F1
#
_entry.id   AF-A0A928ZZN8-F1
#
_cell.length_a   1.000
_cell.length_b   1.000
_cell.length_c   1.000
_cell.angle_alpha   90.00
_cell.angle_beta   90.00
_cell.angle_gamma   90.00
#
_symmetry.space_group_name_H-M   'P 1'
#
loop_
_entity.id
_entity.type
_entity.pdbx_description
1 polymer ?
#
loop_
_entity_poly.entity_id
_entity_poly.type
_entity_poly.pdbx_seq_one_letter_code
_entity_poly.pdbx_strand_id
1 'polypeptide(L)'
;IKVEYNDRYKQSSTYAALGLLAASQEDYSQAQQHLQQALKIFTEFNDHHNTRKVLNILSHIYEVTQNESLLSSVSEILDSIPDDVQRIFAKLSDDE
;
A
#
# COMPACT_ATOMS: atom_id res chain seq x y z
N ILE A 1 17.20 -17.40 8.78
CA ILE A 1 16.80 -17.40 7.35
C ILE A 1 15.34 -17.84 7.10
N LYS A 2 14.92 -19.12 7.21
CA LYS A 2 13.53 -19.51 6.85
C LYS A 2 12.45 -19.04 7.85
N VAL A 3 12.78 -18.94 9.13
CA VAL A 3 11.85 -18.48 10.20
C VAL A 3 11.59 -16.98 10.06
N GLU A 4 12.64 -16.17 9.98
CA GLU A 4 12.54 -14.71 9.81
C GLU A 4 11.79 -14.32 8.52
N TYR A 5 11.96 -15.08 7.44
CA TYR A 5 11.22 -14.86 6.18
C TYR A 5 9.71 -15.01 6.39
N ASN A 6 9.29 -16.07 7.09
CA ASN A 6 7.88 -16.34 7.34
C ASN A 6 7.27 -15.35 8.34
N ASP A 7 8.06 -14.89 9.32
CA ASP A 7 7.60 -13.91 10.31
C ASP A 7 7.45 -12.51 9.70
N ARG A 8 8.38 -12.07 8.84
CA ARG A 8 8.26 -10.80 8.12
C ARG A 8 7.05 -10.78 7.19
N TYR A 9 6.79 -11.87 6.45
CA TYR A 9 5.60 -11.97 5.63
C TYR A 9 4.29 -11.95 6.45
N LYS A 10 4.27 -12.57 7.64
CA LYS A 10 3.10 -12.46 8.53
C LYS A 10 2.89 -11.02 9.02
N GLN A 11 3.96 -10.27 9.26
CA GLN A 11 3.86 -8.86 9.67
C GLN A 11 3.17 -8.00 8.60
N SER A 12 3.38 -8.26 7.30
CA SER A 12 2.71 -7.48 6.24
C SER A 12 1.20 -7.61 6.28
N SER A 13 0.68 -8.81 6.58
CA SER A 13 -0.75 -9.04 6.75
C SER A 13 -1.31 -8.26 7.95
N THR A 14 -0.55 -8.20 9.05
CA THR A 14 -0.92 -7.39 10.22
C THR A 14 -0.95 -5.91 9.89
N TYR A 15 0.09 -5.40 9.21
CA TYR A 15 0.14 -3.99 8.80
C TYR A 15 -0.99 -3.64 7.83
N ALA A 16 -1.33 -4.50 6.87
CA ALA A 16 -2.46 -4.27 5.97
C ALA A 16 -3.79 -4.18 6.72
N ALA A 17 -4.01 -5.05 7.72
CA ALA A 17 -5.20 -5.00 8.56
C ALA A 17 -5.28 -3.73 9.42
N LEU A 18 -4.17 -3.31 10.03
CA LEU A 18 -4.10 -2.05 10.78
C LEU A 18 -4.34 -0.84 9.88
N GLY A 19 -3.79 -0.84 8.67
CA GLY A 19 -4.00 0.21 7.69
C GLY A 19 -5.45 0.33 7.25
N LEU A 20 -6.12 -0.80 7.00
CA LEU A 20 -7.55 -0.84 6.67
C LEU A 20 -8.40 -0.34 7.85
N LEU A 21 -8.07 -0.75 9.08
CA LEU A 21 -8.76 -0.28 10.28
C LEU A 21 -8.63 1.24 10.44
N ALA A 22 -7.41 1.78 10.33
CA ALA A 22 -7.18 3.22 10.40
C ALA A 22 -7.92 3.98 9.28
N ALA A 23 -7.93 3.45 8.05
CA ALA A 23 -8.69 4.02 6.94
C ALA A 23 -10.20 4.06 7.23
N SER A 24 -10.76 3.00 7.83
CA SER A 24 -12.17 2.96 8.25
C SER A 24 -12.52 3.95 9.36
N GLN A 25 -11.51 4.42 10.09
CA GLN A 25 -11.61 5.46 11.11
C GLN A 25 -11.29 6.86 10.56
N GLU A 26 -11.10 6.97 9.23
CA GLU A 26 -10.65 8.19 8.53
C GLU A 26 -9.30 8.74 9.02
N ASP A 27 -8.52 7.93 9.74
CA ASP A 27 -7.14 8.26 10.10
C ASP A 27 -6.20 7.88 8.95
N TYR A 28 -6.28 8.68 7.89
CA TYR A 28 -5.53 8.45 6.67
C TYR A 28 -4.01 8.55 6.86
N SER A 29 -3.54 9.28 7.88
CA SER A 29 -2.12 9.36 8.18
C SER A 29 -1.58 8.02 8.68
N GLN A 30 -2.22 7.42 9.69
CA GLN A 30 -1.83 6.09 10.18
C GLN A 30 -2.09 5.00 9.14
N ALA A 31 -3.18 5.12 8.38
CA ALA A 31 -3.49 4.18 7.30
C ALA A 31 -2.37 4.11 6.27
N GLN A 32 -1.91 5.27 5.76
CA GLN A 32 -0.81 5.34 4.79
C GLN A 32 0.46 4.69 5.34
N GLN A 33 0.84 5.00 6.58
CA GLN A 33 2.04 4.43 7.20
C GLN A 33 2.00 2.90 7.27
N HIS A 34 0.89 2.34 7.77
CA HIS A 34 0.75 0.88 7.88
C HIS A 34 0.66 0.20 6.51
N LEU A 35 -0.09 0.77 5.57
CA LEU A 35 -0.22 0.21 4.22
C LEU A 35 1.11 0.24 3.45
N GLN A 36 1.93 1.29 3.61
CA GLN A 36 3.27 1.35 3.00
C GLN A 36 4.22 0.27 3.56
N GLN A 37 4.17 0.00 4.87
CA GLN A 37 4.95 -1.11 5.45
C GLN A 37 4.50 -2.46 4.90
N ALA A 38 3.19 -2.68 4.77
CA ALA A 38 2.65 -3.88 4.15
C ALA A 38 3.08 -4.02 2.69
N LEU A 39 2.93 -2.94 1.91
CA LEU A 39 3.29 -2.88 0.49
C LEU A 39 4.75 -3.24 0.27
N LYS A 40 5.67 -2.64 1.05
CA LYS A 40 7.10 -2.92 0.95
C LYS A 40 7.41 -4.40 1.12
N ILE A 41 6.84 -5.03 2.15
CA ILE A 41 7.09 -6.44 2.42
C ILE A 41 6.43 -7.32 1.33
N PHE A 42 5.21 -7.04 0.89
CA PHE A 42 4.59 -7.82 -0.19
C PHE A 42 5.39 -7.74 -1.49
N THR A 43 5.91 -6.55 -1.84
CA THR A 43 6.79 -6.36 -3.00
C THR A 43 8.12 -7.12 -2.86
N GLU A 44 8.78 -7.07 -1.70
CA GLU A 44 10.00 -7.84 -1.42
C GLU A 44 9.80 -9.36 -1.61
N PHE A 45 8.58 -9.84 -1.37
CA PHE A 45 8.19 -11.26 -1.49
C PHE A 45 7.54 -11.60 -2.84
N ASN A 46 7.43 -10.64 -3.77
CA ASN A 46 6.74 -10.78 -5.06
C ASN A 46 5.28 -11.26 -4.94
N ASP A 47 4.58 -10.84 -3.88
CA ASP A 47 3.16 -11.15 -3.68
C ASP A 47 2.26 -10.13 -4.39
N HIS A 48 2.08 -10.34 -5.68
CA HIS A 48 1.29 -9.44 -6.53
C HIS A 48 -0.18 -9.31 -6.10
N HIS A 49 -0.76 -10.36 -5.51
CA HIS A 49 -2.16 -10.36 -5.10
C HIS A 49 -2.40 -9.39 -3.94
N ASN A 50 -1.59 -9.51 -2.88
CA ASN A 50 -1.72 -8.62 -1.73
C ASN A 50 -1.17 -7.23 -2.02
N THR A 51 -0.13 -7.09 -2.85
CA THR A 51 0.31 -5.79 -3.37
C THR A 51 -0.84 -5.05 -4.05
N ARG A 52 -1.60 -5.69 -4.95
CA ARG A 52 -2.74 -5.04 -5.62
C ARG A 52 -3.82 -4.61 -4.64
N LYS A 53 -4.13 -5.42 -3.62
CA LYS A 53 -5.11 -5.06 -2.59
C LYS A 53 -4.69 -3.82 -1.80
N VAL A 54 -3.43 -3.75 -1.40
CA VAL A 54 -2.90 -2.60 -0.68
C VAL A 54 -2.92 -1.35 -1.56
N LEU A 55 -2.55 -1.48 -2.85
CA LEU A 55 -2.62 -0.37 -3.81
C LEU A 55 -4.04 0.13 -4.02
N ASN A 56 -5.07 -0.73 -4.01
CA ASN A 56 -6.46 -0.28 -4.12
C ASN A 56 -6.86 0.62 -2.94
N ILE A 57 -6.50 0.23 -1.72
CA ILE A 57 -6.79 1.02 -0.52
C ILE A 57 -6.03 2.35 -0.57
N LEU A 58 -4.75 2.33 -0.97
CA LEU A 58 -3.94 3.54 -1.10
C LEU A 58 -4.48 4.47 -2.21
N SER A 59 -5.02 3.93 -3.30
CA SER A 59 -5.70 4.70 -4.35
C SER A 59 -6.87 5.47 -3.76
N HIS A 60 -7.77 4.79 -3.05
CA HIS A 60 -8.91 5.43 -2.40
C HIS A 60 -8.49 6.52 -1.41
N ILE A 61 -7.45 6.27 -0.61
CA ILE A 61 -6.89 7.28 0.29
C ILE A 61 -6.33 8.48 -0.49
N TYR A 62 -5.63 8.24 -1.61
CA TYR A 62 -5.13 9.33 -2.46
C TYR A 62 -6.27 10.17 -3.03
N GLU A 63 -7.37 9.55 -3.47
CA GLU A 63 -8.53 10.29 -4.00
C GLU A 63 -9.16 11.22 -2.96
N VAL A 64 -9.32 10.73 -1.74
CA VAL A 64 -9.93 11.52 -0.65
C VAL A 64 -8.97 12.59 -0.13
N THR A 65 -7.67 12.31 -0.06
CA THR A 65 -6.70 13.21 0.59
C THR A 65 -5.93 14.12 -0.38
N GLN A 66 -5.85 13.75 -1.66
CA GLN A 66 -5.03 14.41 -2.70
C GLN A 66 -3.56 14.58 -2.25
N ASN A 67 -3.05 13.66 -1.42
CA ASN A 67 -1.71 13.75 -0.85
C ASN A 67 -0.64 13.29 -1.84
N GLU A 68 -0.01 14.22 -2.54
CA GLU A 68 1.08 13.96 -3.49
C GLU A 68 2.29 13.21 -2.88
N SER A 69 2.57 13.40 -1.58
CA SER A 69 3.66 12.68 -0.92
C SER A 69 3.42 11.16 -0.86
N LEU A 70 2.16 10.74 -0.97
CA LEU A 70 1.81 9.32 -1.07
C LEU A 70 2.31 8.72 -2.39
N LEU A 71 2.20 9.45 -3.50
CA LEU A 71 2.68 8.96 -4.80
C LEU A 71 4.20 8.75 -4.79
N SER A 72 4.95 9.69 -4.20
CA SER A 72 6.41 9.58 -4.08
C SER A 72 6.84 8.39 -3.21
N SER A 73 6.22 8.23 -2.04
CA SER A 73 6.56 7.12 -1.15
C SER A 73 6.19 5.75 -1.73
N VAL A 74 5.07 5.64 -2.44
CA VAL A 74 4.68 4.40 -3.13
C VAL A 74 5.61 4.13 -4.33
N SER A 75 6.00 5.16 -5.09
CA SER A 75 6.89 4.97 -6.23
C SER A 75 8.28 4.49 -5.80
N GLU A 76 8.78 4.99 -4.67
CA GLU A 76 10.03 4.49 -4.06
C GLU A 76 9.94 3.00 -3.69
N ILE A 77 8.80 2.55 -3.15
CA ILE A 77 8.59 1.14 -2.79
C ILE A 77 8.50 0.24 -4.02
N LEU A 78 7.90 0.73 -5.11
CA LEU A 78 7.70 0.00 -6.35
C LEU A 78 8.88 0.11 -7.33
N ASP A 79 9.92 0.86 -6.98
CA ASP A 79 11.04 1.19 -7.86
C ASP A 79 10.56 1.81 -9.20
N SER A 80 9.63 2.76 -9.09
CA SER A 80 8.99 3.45 -10.21
C SER A 80 9.00 4.97 -10.03
N ILE A 81 8.36 5.70 -10.94
CA ILE A 81 8.12 7.15 -10.80
C ILE A 81 6.69 7.45 -10.30
N PRO A 82 6.46 8.62 -9.67
CA PRO A 82 5.13 9.00 -9.16
C PRO A 82 4.02 8.98 -10.22
N ASP A 83 4.31 9.42 -11.45
CA ASP A 83 3.36 9.43 -12.56
C ASP A 83 2.83 8.02 -12.89
N ASP A 84 3.66 6.99 -12.79
CA ASP A 84 3.24 5.61 -13.02
C ASP A 84 2.33 5.12 -11.89
N VAL A 85 2.62 5.49 -10.65
CA VAL A 85 1.73 5.20 -9.50
C VAL A 85 0.39 5.88 -9.68
N GLN A 86 0.37 7.15 -10.11
CA GLN A 86 -0.86 7.89 -10.35
C GLN A 86 -1.72 7.21 -11.43
N ARG A 87 -1.10 6.71 -12.50
CA ARG A 87 -1.81 5.93 -13.54
C ARG A 87 -2.35 4.61 -13.01
N ILE A 88 -1.61 3.92 -12.15
CA ILE A 88 -2.08 2.70 -11.49
C ILE A 88 -3.30 3.01 -10.63
N PHE A 89 -3.25 4.07 -9.82
CA PHE A 89 -4.36 4.49 -8.97
C PHE A 89 -5.60 4.82 -9.79
N ALA A 90 -5.48 5.66 -10.81
CA ALA A 90 -6.58 5.98 -11.72
C ALA A 90 -7.23 4.73 -12.32
N LYS A 91 -6.42 3.76 -12.76
CA LYS A 91 -6.94 2.50 -13.31
C LYS A 91 -7.67 1.64 -12.28
N LEU A 92 -7.18 1.59 -11.04
CA LEU A 92 -7.80 0.78 -9.98
C LEU A 92 -9.16 1.36 -9.57
N SER A 93 -9.31 2.68 -9.61
CA SER A 93 -10.55 3.37 -9.29
C SER A 93 -11.64 3.20 -10.36
N ASP A 94 -11.24 3.03 -11.62
CA ASP A 94 -12.17 2.77 -12.73
C ASP A 94 -12.73 1.33 -12.74
N ASP A 95 -12.12 0.40 -11.97
CA ASP A 95 -12.49 -1.02 -11.94
C ASP A 95 -13.58 -1.35 -10.87
N GLU A 96 -14.09 -0.36 -10.11
CA GLU A 96 -15.18 -0.50 -9.09
C GLU A 96 -16.59 -0.14 -9.63
#